data_AF-A0A7X8MMB9-F1
#
_entry.id   AF-A0A7X8MMB9-F1
#
_cell.length_a   1.000
_cell.length_b   1.000
_cell.length_c   1.000
_cell.angle_alpha   90.00
_cell.angle_beta   90.00
_cell.angle_gamma   90.00
#
_symmetry.space_group_name_H-M   'P 1'
#
loop_
_entity.id
_entity.type
_entity.pdbx_description
1 polymer ?
#
loop_
_entity_poly.entity_id
_entity_poly.type
_entity_poly.pdbx_seq_one_letter_code
_entity_poly.pdbx_strand_id
1 'polypeptide(L)' 'MGYTFTWKDIEKICRKLGMERQGKSSVWTGIGPGGKLRTTTIHSKHKGTIGAGLVSKIAKEQLYFESVEEMYKFIKE' A
#
# COMPACT_ATOMS: atom_id res chain seq x y z
N MET A 1 0.39 -17.96 10.25
CA MET A 1 -0.86 -17.26 9.85
C MET A 1 -0.48 -16.11 8.96
N GLY A 2 -1.04 -16.00 7.75
CA GLY A 2 -0.71 -14.94 6.81
C GLY A 2 -1.54 -13.68 7.05
N TYR A 3 -0.97 -12.50 6.77
CA TYR A 3 -1.69 -11.24 6.81
C TYR A 3 -2.51 -11.06 5.52
N THR A 4 -3.81 -10.78 5.65
CA THR A 4 -4.70 -10.53 4.52
C THR A 4 -4.94 -9.03 4.36
N PHE A 5 -4.79 -8.53 3.14
CA PHE A 5 -5.06 -7.13 2.80
C PHE A 5 -6.06 -7.04 1.68
N THR A 6 -6.92 -6.03 1.73
CA THR A 6 -7.79 -5.63 0.62
C THR A 6 -7.23 -4.41 -0.08
N TRP A 7 -7.72 -4.09 -1.27
CA TRP A 7 -7.36 -2.84 -1.96
C TRP A 7 -7.73 -1.58 -1.16
N LYS A 8 -8.77 -1.65 -0.33
CA LYS A 8 -9.16 -0.55 0.58
C LYS A 8 -8.12 -0.34 1.67
N ASP A 9 -7.52 -1.42 2.17
CA ASP A 9 -6.47 -1.33 3.19
C ASP A 9 -5.23 -0.65 2.63
N ILE A 10 -4.80 -1.04 1.42
CA ILE A 10 -3.68 -0.39 0.72
C ILE A 10 -3.99 1.09 0.44
N GLU A 11 -5.23 1.42 0.06
CA GLU A 11 -5.63 2.82 -0.14
C GLU A 11 -5.52 3.64 1.15
N LYS A 12 -5.97 3.08 2.28
CA LYS A 12 -5.84 3.72 3.60
C LYS A 12 -4.38 3.95 3.97
N ILE A 13 -3.51 2.96 3.72
CA ILE A 13 -2.07 3.06 3.96
C ILE A 13 -1.46 4.18 3.11
N CYS A 14 -1.75 4.20 1.80
CA CYS A 14 -1.24 5.25 0.92
C CYS A 14 -1.64 6.66 1.38
N ARG A 15 -2.90 6.85 1.79
CA ARG A 15 -3.36 8.14 2.36
C ARG A 15 -2.62 8.51 3.64
N LYS A 16 -2.45 7.56 4.57
CA LYS A 16 -1.67 7.77 5.81
C LYS A 16 -0.21 8.12 5.55
N LEU A 17 0.35 7.60 4.45
CA LEU A 17 1.72 7.89 4.02
C LEU A 17 1.84 9.22 3.26
N GLY A 18 0.77 10.02 3.20
CA GLY A 18 0.77 11.29 2.46
C GLY A 18 0.84 11.11 0.95
N MET A 19 0.47 9.93 0.43
CA MET A 19 0.43 9.68 -1.00
C MET A 19 -0.90 10.14 -1.58
N GLU A 20 -0.84 10.64 -2.80
CA GLU A 20 -1.99 11.15 -3.54
C GLU A 20 -2.20 10.36 -4.82
N ARG A 21 -3.48 10.19 -5.15
CA ARG A 21 -3.89 9.56 -6.39
C ARG A 21 -3.54 10.46 -7.58
N GLN A 22 -2.88 9.90 -8.57
CA GLN A 22 -2.48 10.62 -9.78
C GLN A 22 -3.65 10.71 -10.76
N GLY A 23 -4.37 11.83 -10.69
CA GLY A 23 -5.51 12.13 -11.55
C GLY A 23 -6.60 11.04 -11.51
N LYS A 24 -7.05 10.59 -12.69
CA LYS A 24 -8.06 9.52 -12.83
C LYS A 24 -7.45 8.10 -12.87
N SER A 25 -6.14 7.95 -12.68
CA SER A 25 -5.44 6.66 -12.80
C SER A 25 -5.64 5.77 -11.57
N SER A 26 -5.11 4.55 -11.61
CA SER A 26 -5.03 3.68 -10.41
C SER A 26 -3.71 3.88 -9.64
N VAL A 27 -2.87 4.84 -10.07
CA VAL A 27 -1.54 5.06 -9.49
C VAL A 27 -1.64 6.07 -8.34
N TRP A 28 -0.96 5.74 -7.25
CA TRP A 28 -0.78 6.58 -6.08
C TRP A 28 0.71 6.86 -5.94
N THR A 29 1.08 8.11 -5.71
CA THR A 29 2.48 8.49 -5.47
C THR A 29 2.59 9.52 -4.36
N GLY A 30 3.72 9.55 -3.70
CA GLY A 30 4.03 10.51 -2.65
C GLY A 30 5.42 10.31 -2.08
N ILE A 31 5.92 11.33 -1.41
CA ILE A 31 7.19 11.27 -0.71
C ILE A 31 6.89 10.98 0.76
N GLY A 32 7.29 9.79 1.22
CA GLY A 32 7.11 9.42 2.62
C GLY A 32 8.11 10.15 3.54
N PRO A 33 7.99 9.98 4.87
CA PRO A 33 8.86 10.63 5.86
C PRO A 33 10.37 10.36 5.67
N GLY A 34 10.72 9.26 5.02
CA GLY A 34 12.10 8.89 4.69
C GLY A 34 12.66 9.53 3.41
N GLY A 35 11.97 10.52 2.81
CA GLY A 35 12.42 11.22 1.60
C GLY A 35 12.40 10.38 0.31
N LYS A 36 11.94 9.13 0.37
CA LYS A 36 11.83 8.24 -0.80
C LYS A 36 10.50 8.44 -1.52
N LEU A 37 10.56 8.56 -2.85
CA LEU A 37 9.38 8.54 -3.70
C LEU A 37 8.76 7.12 -3.68
N ARG A 38 7.49 7.05 -3.29
CA ARG A 38 6.70 5.82 -3.24
C ARG A 38 5.70 5.86 -4.37
N THR A 39 5.51 4.73 -5.06
CA THR A 39 4.53 4.62 -6.13
C THR A 39 3.89 3.24 -6.11
N THR A 40 2.57 3.20 -5.97
CA THR A 40 1.79 1.97 -5.90
C THR A 40 0.56 2.08 -6.81
N THR A 41 0.17 0.96 -7.42
CA THR A 41 -1.08 0.86 -8.17
C THR A 41 -2.16 0.20 -7.32
N ILE A 42 -3.28 0.89 -7.13
CA ILE A 42 -4.43 0.43 -6.34
C ILE A 42 -5.64 0.26 -7.24
N HIS A 43 -6.11 -0.98 -7.37
CA HIS A 43 -7.34 -1.29 -8.08
C HIS A 43 -8.55 -1.23 -7.14
N SER A 44 -8.92 -0.02 -6.70
CA SER A 44 -9.97 0.19 -5.67
C SER A 44 -11.36 -0.33 -6.04
N LYS A 45 -11.63 -0.57 -7.33
CA LYS A 45 -12.88 -1.20 -7.82
C LYS A 45 -12.90 -2.72 -7.66
N HIS A 46 -11.75 -3.37 -7.47
CA HIS A 46 -11.68 -4.82 -7.34
C HIS A 46 -12.07 -5.24 -5.92
N LYS A 47 -13.12 -6.04 -5.81
CA LYS A 47 -13.61 -6.58 -4.53
C LYS A 47 -12.92 -7.92 -4.28
N GLY A 48 -11.96 -7.94 -3.37
CA GLY A 48 -11.26 -9.16 -3.00
C GLY A 48 -10.03 -8.90 -2.14
N THR A 49 -9.51 -9.98 -1.56
CA THR A 49 -8.21 -9.98 -0.89
C THR A 49 -7.10 -9.99 -1.93
N ILE A 50 -6.01 -9.31 -1.63
CA ILE A 50 -4.80 -9.30 -2.44
C ILE A 50 -4.04 -10.61 -2.13
N GLY A 51 -3.56 -11.29 -3.18
CA GLY A 51 -2.75 -12.49 -3.02
C GLY A 51 -1.44 -12.20 -2.28
N ALA A 52 -0.98 -13.13 -1.44
CA ALA A 52 0.16 -12.92 -0.54
C ALA A 52 1.44 -12.46 -1.24
N GLY A 53 1.73 -12.98 -2.44
CA GLY A 53 2.90 -12.56 -3.23
C GLY A 53 2.81 -11.10 -3.66
N LEU A 54 1.63 -10.65 -4.08
CA LEU A 54 1.41 -9.26 -4.48
C LEU A 54 1.44 -8.32 -3.26
N VAL A 55 0.89 -8.74 -2.12
CA VAL A 55 1.01 -8.00 -0.84
C VAL A 55 2.48 -7.80 -0.48
N SER A 56 3.30 -8.87 -0.54
CA SER A 56 4.72 -8.78 -0.22
C SER A 56 5.45 -7.81 -1.15
N LYS A 57 5.13 -7.82 -2.45
CA LYS A 57 5.70 -6.89 -3.43
C LYS A 57 5.31 -5.43 -3.11
N ILE A 58 4.03 -5.17 -2.86
CA ILE A 58 3.55 -3.83 -2.50
C ILE A 58 4.24 -3.32 -1.24
N ALA A 59 4.30 -4.14 -0.18
CA ALA A 59 4.90 -3.76 1.08
C ALA A 59 6.38 -3.38 0.92
N LYS A 60 7.19 -4.28 0.34
CA LYS A 60 8.65 -4.14 0.35
C LYS A 60 9.19 -3.28 -0.79
N GLU A 61 8.66 -3.43 -1.99
CA GLU A 61 9.22 -2.78 -3.18
C GLU A 61 8.57 -1.44 -3.50
N GLN A 62 7.29 -1.25 -3.18
CA GLN A 62 6.54 -0.05 -3.59
C GLN A 62 6.36 0.95 -2.45
N LEU A 63 5.99 0.44 -1.27
CA LEU A 63 5.75 1.26 -0.08
C LEU A 63 6.96 1.32 0.86
N TYR A 64 7.97 0.48 0.62
CA TYR A 64 9.23 0.39 1.36
C TYR A 64 9.04 0.16 2.87
N PHE A 65 8.11 -0.71 3.24
CA PHE A 65 8.08 -1.35 4.55
C PHE A 65 9.12 -2.49 4.58
N GLU A 66 9.71 -2.74 5.75
CA GLU A 66 10.61 -3.86 6.01
C GLU A 66 9.90 -5.21 5.84
N SER A 67 8.62 -5.26 6.24
CA SER A 67 7.83 -6.48 6.17
C SER A 67 6.33 -6.24 5.97
N VAL A 68 5.63 -7.29 5.58
CA VAL A 68 4.15 -7.30 5.52
C VAL A 68 3.55 -7.10 6.91
N GLU A 69 4.24 -7.57 7.96
CA GLU A 69 3.83 -7.37 9.35
C GLU A 69 3.91 -5.90 9.78
N GLU A 70 4.99 -5.21 9.43
CA GLU A 70 5.14 -3.78 9.71
C GLU A 70 4.02 -2.99 9.02
N MET A 71 3.75 -3.29 7.75
CA MET A 71 2.64 -2.70 7.00
C MET A 71 1.28 -2.99 7.68
N TYR A 72 1.10 -4.17 8.29
CA TYR A 72 -0.10 -4.53 9.05
C TYR A 72 -0.20 -3.77 10.38
N LYS A 73 0.93 -3.51 11.07
CA LYS A 73 0.93 -2.71 12.31
C LYS A 73 0.55 -1.25 11.99
N PHE A 74 1.11 -0.70 10.90
CA PHE A 74 0.85 0.67 10.46
C PHE A 74 -0.63 0.99 10.18
N ILE A 75 -1.41 0.00 9.71
CA ILE A 75 -2.85 0.21 9.46
C ILE A 75 -3.70 0.14 10.74
N LYS A 76 -3.22 -0.56 11.77
CA LYS A 76 -3.90 -0.77 13.06
C LYS A 76 -3.66 0.34 14.07
N GLU A 77 -2.48 0.97 14.04
CA GLU A 77 -2.26 2.26 14.70
C GLU A 77 -3.16 3.35 14.10
#